data_AF-L8JMS7-F1
#
_entry.id   AF-L8JMS7-F1
#
_cell.length_a   1.000
_cell.length_b   1.000
_cell.length_c   1.000
_cell.angle_alpha   90.00
_cell.angle_beta   90.00
_cell.angle_gamma   90.00
#
_symmetry.space_group_name_H-M   'P 1'
#
loop_
_entity.id
_entity.type
_entity.pdbx_description
1 polymer ?
#
loop_
_entity_poly.entity_id
_entity_poly.type
_entity_poly.pdbx_seq_one_letter_code
_entity_poly.pdbx_strand_id
1 'polypeptide(L)' 'MLIAWAVKRDTSVIPKSVNPARIAQNLQSTHVALSDDDMQAIARLDKKFRYVTGEFWTLEGNSYTLEELWA' A
#
# COMPACT_ATOMS: atom_id res chain seq x y z
N MET A 1 -2.77 2.42 -12.12
CA MET A 1 -1.66 1.47 -11.96
C MET A 1 -1.52 0.95 -10.53
N LEU A 2 -1.20 1.79 -9.52
CA LEU A 2 -1.01 1.33 -8.12
C LEU A 2 -2.21 0.59 -7.52
N ILE A 3 -3.40 1.19 -7.63
CA ILE A 3 -4.64 0.57 -7.16
C ILE A 3 -4.93 -0.73 -7.93
N ALA A 4 -4.85 -0.69 -9.26
CA ALA A 4 -5.04 -1.86 -10.12
C ALA A 4 -4.10 -3.03 -9.76
N TRP A 5 -2.84 -2.73 -9.46
CA TRP A 5 -1.84 -3.72 -9.05
C TRP A 5 -2.21 -4.39 -7.72
N ALA A 6 -2.65 -3.61 -6.72
CA ALA A 6 -3.11 -4.17 -5.45
C ALA A 6 -4.37 -5.03 -5.63
N VAL A 7 -5.34 -4.58 -6.43
CA VAL A 7 -6.55 -5.35 -6.74
C VAL A 7 -6.23 -6.65 -7.49
N LYS A 8 -5.31 -6.65 -8.46
CA LYS A 8 -4.88 -7.87 -9.17
C LYS A 8 -4.17 -8.88 -8.25
N ARG A 9 -3.63 -8.43 -7.10
CA ARG A 9 -3.11 -9.29 -6.02
C ARG A 9 -4.17 -9.68 -4.98
N ASP A 10 -5.45 -9.57 -5.33
CA ASP A 10 -6.58 -9.90 -4.45
C ASP A 10 -6.61 -9.10 -3.14
N THR A 11 -6.13 -7.85 -3.18
CA THR A 11 -6.12 -6.95 -2.02
C THR A 11 -7.11 -5.80 -2.24
N SER A 12 -8.12 -5.70 -1.38
CA SER A 12 -8.99 -4.51 -1.31
C SER A 12 -8.19 -3.25 -0.95
N VAL A 13 -8.51 -2.12 -1.58
CA VAL A 13 -7.80 -0.85 -1.36
C VAL A 13 -8.73 0.25 -0.84
N ILE A 14 -8.16 1.20 -0.10
CA ILE A 14 -8.88 2.38 0.46
C ILE A 14 -8.17 3.69 0.08
N PRO A 15 -8.13 4.07 -1.22
CA PRO A 15 -7.38 5.25 -1.68
C PRO A 15 -8.08 6.56 -1.28
N LYS A 16 -7.50 7.28 -0.31
CA LYS A 16 -8.06 8.54 0.19
C LYS A 16 -7.77 9.71 -0.76
N SER A 17 -8.79 10.50 -1.08
CA SER A 17 -8.68 11.79 -1.76
C SER A 17 -9.82 12.72 -1.36
N VAL A 18 -9.58 14.03 -1.39
CA VAL A 18 -10.63 15.08 -1.30
C VAL A 18 -10.84 15.80 -2.64
N ASN A 19 -10.00 15.51 -3.64
CA ASN A 19 -10.11 16.05 -4.98
C ASN A 19 -11.07 15.16 -5.80
N PRO A 20 -12.21 15.68 -6.31
CA PRO A 20 -13.20 14.90 -7.03
C PRO A 20 -12.66 14.18 -8.28
N ALA A 21 -11.77 14.83 -9.05
CA ALA A 21 -11.18 14.22 -10.23
C ALA A 21 -10.30 13.01 -9.86
N ARG A 22 -9.54 13.11 -8.77
CA ARG A 22 -8.75 11.97 -8.26
C ARG A 22 -9.63 10.84 -7.73
N ILE A 23 -10.76 11.15 -7.11
CA ILE A 23 -11.71 10.13 -6.64
C ILE A 23 -12.24 9.33 -7.84
N ALA A 24 -12.65 10.02 -8.91
CA ALA A 24 -13.08 9.37 -10.15
C ALA A 24 -11.96 8.53 -10.77
N GLN A 25 -10.73 9.05 -10.85
CA GLN A 25 -9.57 8.32 -11.38
C GLN A 25 -9.21 7.08 -10.53
N ASN A 26 -9.33 7.17 -9.19
CA ASN A 26 -9.10 6.04 -8.30
C ASN A 26 -10.06 4.90 -8.61
N LEU A 27 -11.35 5.20 -8.85
CA LEU A 27 -12.32 4.18 -9.25
C LEU A 27 -12.05 3.63 -10.65
N GLN A 28 -11.75 4.50 -11.62
CA GLN A 28 -11.44 4.11 -13.00
C GLN A 28 -10.20 3.21 -13.10
N SER A 29 -9.32 3.23 -12.09
CA SER A 29 -8.13 2.40 -12.06
C SER A 29 -8.42 0.89 -12.08
N THR A 30 -9.63 0.44 -11.74
CA THR A 30 -10.07 -0.96 -11.85
C THR A 30 -10.12 -1.46 -13.31
N HIS A 31 -10.18 -0.55 -14.28
CA HIS A 31 -10.16 -0.88 -15.71
C HIS A 31 -8.75 -0.94 -16.29
N VAL A 32 -7.71 -0.64 -15.51
CA VAL A 32 -6.33 -0.73 -15.96
C VAL A 32 -5.93 -2.20 -16.02
N ALA A 33 -5.67 -2.71 -17.22
CA ALA A 33 -5.09 -4.02 -17.42
C ALA A 33 -3.58 -3.98 -17.16
N LEU A 34 -3.09 -4.90 -16.32
CA LEU A 34 -1.67 -5.14 -16.11
C LEU A 34 -1.33 -6.50 -16.70
N SER A 35 -0.31 -6.56 -17.54
CA SER A 35 0.24 -7.83 -18.03
C SER A 35 0.95 -8.58 -16.90
N ASP A 36 1.32 -9.83 -17.14
CA ASP A 36 2.08 -10.59 -16.14
C ASP A 36 3.53 -10.07 -16.02
N ASP A 37 4.08 -9.55 -17.11
CA ASP A 37 5.39 -8.88 -17.10
C ASP A 37 5.37 -7.61 -16.24
N ASP A 38 4.30 -6.81 -16.32
CA ASP A 38 4.11 -5.65 -15.43
C ASP A 38 4.05 -6.08 -13.96
N MET A 39 3.31 -7.15 -13.67
CA MET A 39 3.18 -7.69 -12.32
C MET A 39 4.55 -8.15 -11.78
N GLN A 40 5.34 -8.85 -12.61
CA GLN A 40 6.68 -9.29 -12.26
C GLN A 40 7.65 -8.13 -12.07
N ALA A 41 7.61 -7.12 -12.94
CA ALA A 41 8.45 -5.94 -12.84
C ALA A 41 8.21 -5.20 -11.52
N ILE A 42 6.94 -4.97 -11.15
CA ILE A 42 6.57 -4.32 -9.89
C ILE A 42 6.96 -5.19 -8.68
N ALA A 43 6.80 -6.52 -8.77
CA ALA A 43 7.15 -7.44 -7.68
C ALA A 43 8.64 -7.48 -7.32
N ARG A 44 9.52 -7.10 -8.27
CA ARG A 44 10.99 -7.04 -8.09
C ARG A 44 11.47 -5.75 -7.41
N LEU A 45 10.59 -4.77 -7.20
CA LEU A 45 10.95 -3.54 -6.50
C LEU A 45 11.36 -3.84 -5.05
N ASP A 46 12.32 -3.08 -4.54
CA ASP A 46 12.80 -3.20 -3.16
C ASP A 46 11.67 -2.87 -2.16
N LYS A 47 11.58 -3.66 -1.08
CA LYS A 47 10.53 -3.61 -0.06
C LYS A 47 11.03 -3.11 1.30
N LYS A 48 12.31 -2.73 1.41
CA LYS A 48 12.98 -2.36 2.67
C LYS A 48 12.54 -1.00 3.26
N PHE A 49 11.32 -0.56 2.98
CA PHE A 49 10.78 0.70 3.50
C PHE A 49 9.31 0.55 3.88
N ARG A 50 8.97 0.96 5.10
CA ARG A 50 7.60 0.97 5.63
C ARG A 50 7.22 2.41 5.99
N TYR A 51 6.16 2.94 5.38
CA TYR A 51 5.71 4.32 5.61
C TYR A 51 5.11 4.56 7.01
N VAL A 52 4.41 3.56 7.55
CA VAL A 52 3.85 3.61 8.91
C VAL A 52 4.68 2.68 9.77
N THR A 53 5.73 3.22 10.38
CA THR A 53 6.73 2.47 11.16
C THR A 53 6.19 2.04 12.51
N GLY A 54 5.22 2.75 13.08
CA GLY A 54 4.68 2.42 14.41
C GLY A 54 5.50 2.93 15.59
N GLU A 55 6.59 3.66 15.36
CA GLU A 55 7.39 4.32 16.41
C GLU A 55 6.56 5.21 17.34
N PHE A 56 5.48 5.79 16.84
CA PHE A 56 4.58 6.62 17.64
C PHE A 56 3.77 5.82 18.68
N TRP A 57 3.79 4.48 18.62
CA TRP A 57 3.24 3.60 19.65
C TRP A 57 4.28 3.14 20.68
N THR A 58 5.58 3.43 20.51
CA THR A 58 6.64 2.97 21.43
C THR A 58 7.02 4.05 22.46
N LEU A 59 6.00 4.64 23.09
CA LEU A 59 6.19 5.67 24.11
C LEU A 59 6.70 5.07 25.44
N GLU A 60 7.40 5.88 26.24
CA GLU A 60 7.88 5.47 27.56
C GLU A 60 6.71 4.98 28.44
N GLY A 61 6.85 3.78 29.01
CA GLY A 61 5.82 3.11 29.80
C GLY A 61 4.95 2.10 29.04
N ASN A 62 5.10 1.96 27.72
CA ASN A 62 4.40 0.92 26.95
C ASN A 62 5.11 -0.44 27.02
N SER A 63 4.35 -1.52 26.83
CA SER A 63 4.81 -2.91 27.01
C SER A 63 5.48 -3.54 25.79
N TYR A 64 5.75 -2.78 24.72
CA TYR A 64 6.27 -3.31 23.46
C TYR A 64 7.29 -2.38 22.81
N THR A 65 8.27 -2.99 22.16
CA THR A 65 9.34 -2.36 21.36
C THR A 65 8.95 -2.28 19.87
N LEU A 66 9.71 -1.51 19.10
CA LEU A 66 9.47 -1.38 17.65
C LEU A 66 9.70 -2.70 16.91
N GLU A 67 10.71 -3.47 17.33
CA GLU A 67 11.00 -4.79 16.78
C GLU A 67 9.84 -5.76 17.04
N GLU A 68 9.27 -5.75 18.25
CA GLU A 68 8.14 -6.63 18.62
C GLU A 68 6.84 -6.29 17.86
N LEU A 69 6.65 -5.03 17.45
CA LEU A 69 5.47 -4.62 16.68
C LEU A 69 5.40 -5.24 15.28
N TRP A 70 6.54 -5.65 14.72
CA TRP A 70 6.65 -6.17 13.35
C TRP A 70 7.34 -7.54 13.25
N ALA A 71 7.58 -8.19 14.40
CA ALA A 71 8.13 -9.53 14.50
C ALA A 71 7.25 -10.59 13.82
#